data_AF-A0A7G6VZW5-F1
#
_entry.id   AF-A0A7G6VZW5-F1
#
_cell.length_a   1.000
_cell.length_b   1.000
_cell.length_c   1.000
_cell.angle_alpha   90.00
_cell.angle_beta   90.00
_cell.angle_gamma   90.00
#
_symmetry.space_group_name_H-M   'P 1'
#
loop_
_entity.id
_entity.type
_entity.pdbx_description
1 polymer ?
#
loop_
_entity_poly.entity_id
_entity_poly.type
_entity_poly.pdbx_seq_one_letter_code
_entity_poly.pdbx_strand_id
1 'polypeptide(L)'
;MADTIRSEFRRYRHELIGEDTELSASFGVAAYGREHSMKSAFQLADKTLYQAKANGRNRVCRGTVEVPGTNLLEKPRSAQVLASGA
;
A
#
# COMPACT_ATOMS: atom_id res chain seq x y z
N MET A 1 9.87 1.28 5.27
CA MET A 1 10.83 0.25 4.79
C MET A 1 10.90 0.17 3.26
N ALA A 2 9.83 -0.18 2.53
CA ALA A 2 9.89 -0.26 1.06
C ALA A 2 10.38 1.03 0.36
N ASP A 3 9.93 2.19 0.83
CA ASP A 3 10.38 3.50 0.32
C ASP A 3 11.88 3.72 0.54
N THR A 4 12.41 3.28 1.68
CA THR A 4 13.84 3.35 2.01
C THR A 4 14.65 2.45 1.10
N ILE A 5 14.22 1.19 0.90
CA ILE A 5 14.91 0.27 -0.03
C ILE A 5 14.94 0.85 -1.43
N ARG A 6 13.83 1.44 -1.88
CA ARG A 6 13.76 2.11 -3.19
C ARG A 6 14.74 3.27 -3.31
N SER A 7 14.79 4.16 -2.31
CA SER A 7 15.67 5.33 -2.35
C SER A 7 17.13 4.93 -2.34
N GLU A 8 17.49 3.95 -1.51
CA GLU A 8 18.87 3.46 -1.41
C GLU A 8 19.28 2.68 -2.65
N PHE A 9 18.40 1.85 -3.22
CA PHE A 9 18.66 1.17 -4.50
C PHE A 9 18.97 2.17 -5.62
N ARG A 10 18.22 3.28 -5.71
CA ARG A 10 18.47 4.31 -6.72
C ARG A 10 19.80 5.04 -6.51
N ARG A 11 20.24 5.20 -5.25
CA ARG A 11 21.48 5.91 -4.90
C ARG A 11 22.71 5.04 -5.09
N TYR A 12 22.55 3.72 -5.01
CA TYR A 12 23.64 2.78 -5.16
C TYR A 12 24.23 2.85 -6.58
N ARG A 13 25.55 3.00 -6.68
CA ARG A 13 26.25 2.93 -7.96
C ARG A 13 26.53 1.47 -8.29
N HIS A 14 25.94 1.00 -9.39
CA HIS A 14 26.09 -0.37 -9.85
C HIS A 14 27.33 -0.48 -10.74
N GLU A 15 28.50 -0.77 -10.15
CA GLU A 15 29.81 -0.79 -10.86
C GLU A 15 29.84 -1.64 -12.14
N LEU A 16 29.03 -2.70 -12.21
CA LEU A 16 28.95 -3.59 -13.38
C LEU A 16 27.97 -3.11 -14.47
N ILE A 17 27.26 -2.02 -14.23
CA ILE A 17 26.24 -1.47 -15.12
C ILE A 17 26.71 -0.04 -15.44
N GLY A 18 27.29 0.15 -16.62
CA GLY A 18 28.10 1.32 -17.00
C GLY A 18 27.54 2.68 -16.57
N GLU A 19 28.46 3.64 -16.39
CA GLU A 19 28.24 4.90 -15.65
C GLU A 19 27.04 5.75 -16.10
N ASP A 20 26.60 5.61 -17.34
CA ASP A 20 25.48 6.36 -17.93
C ASP A 20 24.09 5.75 -17.65
N THR A 21 24.01 4.65 -16.89
CA THR A 21 22.74 3.96 -16.62
C THR A 21 22.19 4.27 -15.23
N GLU A 22 21.12 5.06 -15.16
CA GLU A 22 20.35 5.23 -13.92
C GLU A 22 19.44 4.02 -13.66
N LEU A 23 19.77 3.24 -12.62
CA LEU A 23 18.89 2.17 -12.14
C LEU A 23 17.92 2.67 -11.07
N SER A 24 16.71 2.13 -11.11
CA SER A 24 15.70 2.33 -10.07
C SER A 24 14.85 1.09 -9.91
N ALA A 25 14.11 1.03 -8.81
CA ALA A 25 13.19 -0.06 -8.52
C ALA A 25 11.78 0.48 -8.25
N SER A 26 10.78 -0.33 -8.55
CA SER A 26 9.38 -0.08 -8.19
C SER A 26 8.91 -1.20 -7.29
N PHE A 27 8.03 -0.90 -6.32
CA PHE A 27 7.57 -1.87 -5.34
C PHE A 27 6.06 -1.84 -5.24
N GLY A 28 5.46 -3.03 -5.18
CA GLY A 28 4.09 -3.23 -4.74
C GLY A 28 4.09 -3.82 -3.35
N VAL A 29 3.29 -3.26 -2.45
CA VAL A 29 3.23 -3.67 -1.04
C VAL A 29 1.79 -3.99 -0.69
N ALA A 30 1.58 -5.14 -0.06
CA ALA A 30 0.27 -5.57 0.44
C ALA A 30 0.37 -5.94 1.93
N ALA A 31 -0.72 -5.74 2.66
CA ALA A 31 -0.84 -6.26 4.01
C ALA A 31 -1.07 -7.78 3.97
N TYR A 32 -0.48 -8.48 4.93
CA TYR A 32 -0.75 -9.89 5.22
C TYR A 32 -1.21 -9.99 6.68
N GLY A 33 -2.23 -10.80 6.93
CA GLY A 33 -2.87 -10.90 8.24
C GLY A 33 -3.98 -11.95 8.28
N ARG A 34 -4.69 -12.03 9.41
CA ARG A 34 -5.67 -13.10 9.69
C ARG A 34 -6.73 -13.31 8.62
N GLU A 35 -7.15 -12.23 7.94
CA GLU A 35 -8.19 -12.25 6.91
C GLU A 35 -7.68 -12.58 5.50
N HIS A 36 -6.35 -12.64 5.30
CA HIS A 36 -5.77 -12.77 3.97
C HIS A 36 -4.77 -13.90 3.92
N SER A 37 -5.01 -14.86 3.03
CA SER A 37 -4.02 -15.86 2.70
C SER A 37 -2.75 -15.20 2.16
N MET A 38 -1.62 -15.86 2.37
CA MET A 38 -0.34 -15.44 1.79
C MET A 38 -0.45 -15.32 0.26
N LYS A 39 -1.18 -16.23 -0.41
CA LYS A 39 -1.44 -16.18 -1.86
C LYS A 39 -2.14 -14.88 -2.27
N SER A 40 -3.22 -14.50 -1.58
CA SER A 40 -3.94 -13.25 -1.88
C SER A 40 -3.10 -12.01 -1.61
N ALA A 41 -2.25 -12.03 -0.58
CA ALA A 41 -1.33 -10.92 -0.30
C ALA A 41 -0.28 -10.78 -1.42
N PHE A 42 0.29 -11.88 -1.91
CA PHE A 42 1.21 -11.86 -3.05
C PHE A 42 0.55 -11.35 -4.33
N GLN A 43 -0.66 -11.81 -4.64
CA GLN A 43 -1.41 -11.32 -5.81
C GLN A 43 -1.67 -9.81 -5.74
N LEU A 44 -2.00 -9.28 -4.56
CA LEU A 44 -2.20 -7.85 -4.37
C LEU A 44 -0.88 -7.06 -4.46
N ALA A 45 0.20 -7.59 -3.88
CA ALA A 45 1.53 -6.99 -4.00
C ALA A 45 1.98 -6.92 -5.46
N ASP A 46 1.76 -7.98 -6.25
CA ASP A 46 2.08 -7.97 -7.68
C ASP A 46 1.21 -6.98 -8.46
N LYS A 47 -0.11 -6.98 -8.25
CA LYS A 47 -1.00 -6.00 -8.87
C LYS A 47 -0.56 -4.56 -8.61
N THR A 48 -0.18 -4.25 -7.37
CA THR A 48 0.27 -2.90 -6.98
C THR A 48 1.65 -2.58 -7.52
N LEU A 49 2.54 -3.58 -7.70
CA LEU A 49 3.80 -3.40 -8.40
C LEU A 49 3.56 -3.00 -9.87
N TYR A 50 2.61 -3.64 -10.54
CA TYR A 50 2.22 -3.27 -11.90
C TYR A 50 1.64 -1.85 -11.97
N GLN A 51 0.85 -1.43 -10.98
CA GLN A 51 0.41 -0.04 -10.87
C GLN A 51 1.59 0.92 -10.72
N ALA A 52 2.58 0.60 -9.88
CA ALA A 52 3.78 1.43 -9.74
C ALA A 52 4.54 1.56 -11.08
N LYS A 53 4.64 0.46 -11.83
CA LYS A 53 5.27 0.45 -13.17
C LYS A 53 4.48 1.27 -14.19
N ALA A 54 3.16 1.12 -14.23
CA ALA A 54 2.28 1.84 -15.14
C ALA A 54 2.24 3.35 -14.84
N ASN A 55 2.27 3.72 -13.56
CA ASN A 55 2.17 5.11 -13.13
C ASN A 55 3.49 5.88 -13.16
N GLY A 56 4.49 5.44 -13.95
CA GLY A 56 5.76 6.17 -14.12
C GLY A 56 6.94 5.62 -13.34
N ARG A 57 6.84 4.39 -12.80
CA ARG A 57 7.95 3.66 -12.15
C ARG A 57 8.56 4.41 -10.96
N ASN A 58 9.70 3.92 -10.46
CA ASN A 58 10.49 4.47 -9.35
C ASN A 58 9.64 4.93 -8.15
N ARG A 59 8.67 4.10 -7.75
CA ARG A 59 7.74 4.40 -6.66
C ARG A 59 7.28 3.14 -5.93
N VAL A 60 6.68 3.36 -4.78
CA VAL A 60 5.99 2.34 -4.00
C VAL A 60 4.49 2.56 -4.13
N CYS A 61 3.76 1.53 -4.53
CA CYS A 61 2.30 1.50 -4.47
C CYS A 61 1.87 0.50 -3.39
N ARG A 62 0.83 0.85 -2.64
CA ARG A 62 0.30 0.05 -1.53
C ARG A 62 -1.12 -0.39 -1.86
N GLY A 63 -1.38 -1.68 -1.71
CA GLY A 63 -2.73 -2.23 -1.86
C GLY A 63 -3.54 -2.00 -0.59
N THR A 64 -4.75 -1.48 -0.75
CA THR A 64 -5.77 -1.54 0.29
C THR A 64 -6.52 -2.86 0.13
N VAL A 65 -6.74 -3.55 1.24
CA VAL A 65 -7.69 -4.66 1.28
C VAL A 65 -8.94 -4.11 1.94
N GLU A 66 -10.06 -4.18 1.24
CA GLU A 66 -11.34 -3.82 1.85
C GLU A 66 -11.65 -4.86 2.91
N VAL A 67 -11.82 -4.41 4.15
CA VAL A 67 -12.27 -5.26 5.25
C VAL A 67 -13.80 -5.22 5.23
N PRO A 68 -14.48 -6.34 4.94
CA PRO A 68 -15.94 -6.38 4.95
C PRO A 68 -16.47 -5.90 6.32
N GLY A 69 -17.32 -4.88 6.33
CA GLY A 69 -17.94 -4.33 7.54
C GLY A 69 -17.34 -3.05 8.11
N THR A 70 -16.28 -2.48 7.53
CA THR A 70 -15.74 -1.17 7.93
C THR A 70 -16.26 -0.03 7.06
N ASN A 71 -17.57 0.18 7.04
CA ASN A 71 -18.13 1.39 6.45
C ASN A 71 -17.98 2.54 7.45
N LEU A 72 -16.89 3.32 7.35
CA LEU A 72 -16.63 4.51 8.19
C LEU A 72 -17.58 5.69 7.88
N LEU A 73 -18.73 5.44 7.25
CA LEU A 73 -19.79 6.41 6.97
C LEU A 73 -21.05 6.21 7.84
N GLU A 74 -21.00 5.43 8.91
CA GLU A 74 -22.06 5.50 9.93
C GLU A 74 -21.86 6.77 10.79
N LYS A 75 -22.49 7.87 10.37
CA LYS A 75 -22.67 9.06 11.21
C LYS A 75 -23.30 8.62 12.56
N PRO A 76 -22.83 9.13 13.71
CA PRO A 76 -23.43 8.80 15.00
C PRO A 76 -24.91 9.19 14.96
N ARG A 77 -25.78 8.19 15.08
CA ARG A 77 -27.21 8.37 15.22
C ARG A 77 -27.42 9.16 16.51
N SER A 78 -27.97 10.36 16.35
CA SER A 78 -28.35 11.34 17.35
C SER A 78 -28.58 10.76 18.75
N ALA A 79 -27.90 11.35 19.74
CA ALA A 79 -28.29 11.27 21.14
C ALA A 79 -29.77 11.68 21.26
N GLN A 80 -30.66 10.70 21.42
CA GLN A 80 -32.00 10.96 21.92
C GLN A 80 -31.85 11.29 23.40
N VAL A 81 -31.92 12.59 23.67
CA VAL A 81 -32.25 13.13 24.97
C VAL A 81 -33.59 12.53 25.39
N LEU A 82 -33.57 11.70 26.44
CA LEU A 82 -34.72 11.49 27.31
C LEU A 82 -34.34 12.02 28.68
N ALA A 83 -34.50 13.33 28.82
CA ALA A 83 -34.60 13.99 30.11
C ALA A 83 -36.09 14.25 30.41
N SER A 84 -36.47 13.90 31.63
CA SER A 84 -37.64 14.35 32.42
C SER A 84 -39.03 13.86 32.03
N GLY A 85 -39.72 13.29 33.03
CA GLY A 85 -41.16 13.08 32.97
C GLY A 85 -41.72 12.09 34.00
N ALA A 86 -41.52 12.33 35.30
CA ALA A 86 -42.46 12.07 36.41
C ALA A 86 -41.76 12.29 37.76
#